data_AF-A0A7C2EQU2-F1
#
_entry.id   AF-A0A7C2EQU2-F1
#
_cell.length_a   1.000
_cell.length_b   1.000
_cell.length_c   1.000
_cell.angle_alpha   90.00
_cell.angle_beta   90.00
_cell.angle_gamma   90.00
#
_symmetry.space_group_name_H-M   'P 1'
#
loop_
_entity.id
_entity.type
_entity.pdbx_description
1 polymer ?
#
loop_
_entity_poly.entity_id
_entity_poly.type
_entity_poly.pdbx_seq_one_letter_code
_entity_poly.pdbx_strand_id
1 'polypeptide(L)'
;MRNKLTILFIVITLLTMLLVPIIAPKAQAELTYSAIFGATGEDTFRDVAVLPDGSIVVAGGTFNPGIAATPGAYDETQNGGMDVFVAKLDPSGSLLWATFLGGPNYDRAYAVEVDSQGFIYVAGRAGQGFPTTSSALQRSFAGDVIGSPTYGAQDGFICKLSPDGSQLIASSYFGSDGRDFIRDFVLDSQDNPYLAVSDVLRNHPHVKSGGFDSTRNGIDGVIAKLSPDLTTVIWSSYYGGSGEDGYTPSIRVNTKFEVYALVWTKSSDLSNTTGTHKPTHSGTGRSDLSLAWISADGNTIKRTYVGGNGNDFTETHGLILDQNDLPIVAISTTSTDLNPTGFQKTFGGIGGAGTGAGTNYPGDMFIARYTADLAQRPDSTYLGGRYGEGAEGVFVDNANRIGVSGASYSDNYPLSPNARQMTLGGAADQVLTVFDENLRSIVFSTYHAGAAVDYARSSAAGPTWVVVGHT
;
A
#
# COMPACT_ATOMS: atom_id res chain seq x y z
N MET A 1 54.42 23.84 62.00
CA MET A 1 55.16 22.81 62.77
C MET A 1 54.57 21.44 62.45
N ARG A 2 55.43 20.51 62.01
CA ARG A 2 55.31 19.03 61.91
C ARG A 2 54.14 18.46 61.06
N ASN A 3 54.39 17.95 59.85
CA ASN A 3 54.90 16.61 59.48
C ASN A 3 53.97 15.41 59.81
N LYS A 4 53.63 14.68 58.73
CA LYS A 4 53.72 13.21 58.54
C LYS A 4 52.43 12.36 58.46
N LEU A 5 52.36 11.68 57.30
CA LEU A 5 52.21 10.23 57.05
C LEU A 5 50.84 9.61 56.71
N THR A 6 50.98 8.65 55.80
CA THR A 6 50.05 7.92 54.93
C THR A 6 49.74 6.50 55.47
N ILE A 7 48.73 5.83 54.85
CA ILE A 7 48.50 4.36 54.66
C ILE A 7 47.57 3.69 55.72
N LEU A 8 46.70 2.69 55.47
CA LEU A 8 45.88 2.08 54.38
C LEU A 8 45.28 0.75 54.95
N PHE A 9 44.22 0.22 54.31
CA PHE A 9 43.62 -1.15 54.35
C PHE A 9 42.56 -1.47 55.43
N ILE A 10 41.26 -1.51 55.08
CA ILE A 10 40.38 -2.58 54.50
C ILE A 10 40.06 -3.73 55.48
N VAL A 11 38.77 -3.95 55.79
CA VAL A 11 38.10 -5.26 55.74
C VAL A 11 36.63 -5.11 55.33
N ILE A 12 36.26 -6.01 54.41
CA ILE A 12 35.03 -6.29 53.67
C ILE A 12 33.82 -6.65 54.55
N THR A 13 32.61 -6.25 54.13
CA THR A 13 31.40 -7.04 54.41
C THR A 13 30.56 -7.13 53.13
N LEU A 14 30.26 -8.38 52.77
CA LEU A 14 29.58 -8.84 51.58
C LEU A 14 28.08 -8.51 51.69
N LEU A 15 27.52 -7.73 50.77
CA LEU A 15 26.06 -7.62 50.58
C LEU A 15 25.75 -8.02 49.13
N THR A 16 24.96 -9.09 48.99
CA THR A 16 24.46 -9.62 47.73
C THR A 16 23.68 -8.56 46.95
N MET A 17 24.23 -8.09 45.83
CA MET A 17 23.48 -7.29 44.85
C MET A 17 22.42 -8.18 44.19
N LEU A 18 21.15 -7.95 44.52
CA LEU A 18 20.07 -8.26 43.59
C LEU A 18 20.21 -7.28 42.40
N LEU A 19 20.67 -7.76 41.24
CA LEU A 19 20.44 -7.07 39.99
C LEU A 19 18.94 -7.11 39.72
N VAL A 20 18.22 -6.03 40.07
CA VAL A 20 16.97 -5.72 39.38
C VAL A 20 17.39 -5.14 38.02
N PRO A 21 17.03 -5.76 36.88
CA PRO A 21 17.24 -5.10 35.61
C PRO A 21 16.41 -3.81 35.63
N ILE A 22 17.09 -2.67 35.61
CA ILE A 22 16.44 -1.40 35.27
C ILE A 22 16.03 -1.56 33.82
N ILE A 23 14.77 -1.96 33.60
CA ILE A 23 14.13 -1.84 32.31
C ILE A 23 14.08 -0.34 32.05
N ALA A 24 15.00 0.16 31.24
CA ALA A 24 14.86 1.49 30.66
C ALA A 24 13.47 1.52 30.01
N PRO A 25 12.60 2.51 30.30
CA PRO A 25 11.33 2.61 29.60
C PRO A 25 11.65 2.63 28.11
N LYS A 26 11.09 1.68 27.35
CA LYS A 26 11.08 1.74 25.88
C LYS A 26 10.68 3.16 25.54
N ALA A 27 11.51 3.86 24.76
CA ALA A 27 11.26 5.23 24.35
C ALA A 27 9.80 5.31 23.87
N GLN A 28 8.99 6.03 24.63
CA GLN A 28 7.61 6.29 24.24
C GLN A 28 7.73 7.16 23.00
N ALA A 29 7.21 6.66 21.88
CA ALA A 29 7.16 7.45 20.65
C ALA A 29 6.29 8.68 20.93
N GLU A 30 6.92 9.82 21.21
CA GLU A 30 6.23 11.10 21.16
C GLU A 30 6.02 11.44 19.69
N LEU A 31 4.82 11.13 19.20
CA LEU A 31 4.37 11.51 17.88
C LEU A 31 4.22 13.04 17.84
N THR A 32 5.11 13.70 17.09
CA THR A 32 5.01 15.11 16.71
C THR A 32 4.28 15.12 15.36
N TYR A 33 3.00 15.50 15.33
CA TYR A 33 2.21 15.58 14.09
C TYR A 33 1.82 17.02 13.78
N SER A 34 2.00 17.40 12.51
CA SER A 34 1.12 18.26 11.70
C SER A 34 1.43 17.90 10.24
N ALA A 35 0.54 17.92 9.25
CA ALA A 35 -0.63 18.75 9.06
C ALA A 35 -1.70 17.99 8.26
N ILE A 36 -2.97 18.41 8.42
CA ILE A 36 -4.01 18.16 7.42
C ILE A 36 -3.59 18.95 6.19
N PHE A 37 -3.01 18.28 5.20
CA PHE A 37 -2.87 18.85 3.87
C PHE A 37 -4.20 18.63 3.14
N GLY A 38 -5.18 19.45 3.48
CA GLY A 38 -6.52 19.43 2.91
C GLY A 38 -6.89 20.84 2.54
N ALA A 39 -7.22 21.06 1.27
CA ALA A 39 -7.82 22.29 0.81
C ALA A 39 -9.29 22.06 0.50
N THR A 40 -10.06 23.13 0.25
CA THR A 40 -11.52 23.08 0.05
C THR A 40 -11.95 22.45 -1.28
N GLY A 41 -11.08 21.67 -1.93
CA GLY A 41 -11.27 21.03 -3.24
C GLY A 41 -11.43 19.50 -3.15
N GLU A 42 -11.59 18.84 -4.30
CA GLU A 42 -11.75 17.37 -4.38
C GLU A 42 -10.39 16.67 -4.56
N ASP A 43 -9.39 17.07 -3.76
CA ASP A 43 -8.04 16.53 -3.81
C ASP A 43 -8.01 15.15 -3.12
N THR A 44 -7.84 14.10 -3.91
CA THR A 44 -7.89 12.73 -3.41
C THR A 44 -6.53 12.06 -3.52
N PHE A 45 -5.75 12.10 -2.44
CA PHE A 45 -4.53 11.31 -2.36
C PHE A 45 -4.86 9.82 -2.27
N ARG A 46 -4.09 9.03 -3.02
CA ARG A 46 -4.19 7.57 -3.05
C ARG A 46 -2.94 6.90 -2.53
N ASP A 47 -1.79 7.55 -2.63
CA ASP A 47 -0.55 6.97 -2.14
C ASP A 47 0.45 8.01 -1.64
N VAL A 48 1.42 7.53 -0.85
CA VAL A 48 2.47 8.31 -0.21
C VAL A 48 3.80 7.58 -0.18
N ALA A 49 4.87 8.29 -0.54
CA ALA A 49 6.25 7.87 -0.35
C ALA A 49 6.95 8.83 0.64
N VAL A 50 7.79 8.28 1.53
CA VAL A 50 8.58 9.06 2.49
C VAL A 50 10.06 8.86 2.21
N LEU A 51 10.77 9.96 1.94
CA LEU A 51 12.19 9.92 1.61
C LEU A 51 13.05 9.83 2.89
N PRO A 52 14.33 9.42 2.77
CA PRO A 52 15.26 9.34 3.91
C PRO A 52 15.47 10.67 4.66
N ASP A 53 15.32 11.81 3.98
CA ASP A 53 15.40 13.15 4.58
C ASP A 53 14.11 13.56 5.32
N GLY A 54 13.08 12.70 5.29
CA GLY A 54 11.77 12.92 5.89
C GLY A 54 10.82 13.73 5.00
N SER A 55 11.24 14.14 3.80
CA SER A 55 10.31 14.75 2.84
C SER A 55 9.29 13.72 2.36
N ILE A 56 8.10 14.20 2.02
CA ILE A 56 6.93 13.37 1.73
C ILE A 56 6.50 13.67 0.31
N VAL A 57 6.23 12.63 -0.49
CA VAL A 57 5.62 12.76 -1.81
C VAL A 57 4.27 12.06 -1.77
N VAL A 58 3.23 12.76 -2.21
CA VAL A 58 1.86 12.24 -2.28
C VAL A 58 1.35 12.31 -3.71
N ALA A 59 0.57 11.31 -4.13
CA ALA A 59 -0.04 11.27 -5.44
C ALA A 59 -1.50 10.85 -5.39
N GLY A 60 -2.28 11.33 -6.35
CA GLY A 60 -3.69 11.01 -6.46
C GLY A 60 -4.34 11.67 -7.68
N GLY A 61 -5.53 12.24 -7.51
CA GLY A 61 -6.14 13.09 -8.52
C GLY A 61 -7.08 14.12 -7.95
N THR A 62 -7.42 15.13 -8.75
CA THR A 62 -8.33 16.21 -8.38
C THR A 62 -9.27 16.60 -9.52
N PHE A 63 -10.54 16.89 -9.19
CA PHE A 63 -11.50 17.51 -10.13
C PHE A 63 -11.47 19.03 -10.08
N ASN A 64 -11.10 19.57 -8.92
CA ASN A 64 -11.08 20.98 -8.63
C ASN A 64 -10.03 21.20 -7.53
N PRO A 65 -8.81 21.62 -7.90
CA PRO A 65 -7.70 21.70 -6.97
C PRO A 65 -8.00 22.69 -5.86
N GLY A 66 -8.05 22.21 -4.63
CA GLY A 66 -7.94 23.09 -3.48
C GLY A 66 -6.47 23.51 -3.26
N ILE A 67 -5.52 22.65 -3.67
CA ILE A 67 -4.09 22.95 -3.70
C ILE A 67 -3.68 23.36 -5.11
N ALA A 68 -3.29 24.63 -5.27
CA ALA A 68 -2.76 25.12 -6.53
C ALA A 68 -1.39 24.49 -6.84
N ALA A 69 -1.14 24.27 -8.14
CA ALA A 69 0.21 23.98 -8.61
C ALA A 69 1.17 25.13 -8.30
N THR A 70 2.45 24.81 -8.12
CA THR A 70 3.48 25.81 -7.87
C THR A 70 4.05 26.39 -9.16
N PRO A 71 4.39 27.69 -9.21
CA PRO A 71 5.02 28.28 -10.40
C PRO A 71 6.30 27.53 -10.81
N GLY A 72 6.42 27.20 -12.09
CA GLY A 72 7.51 26.40 -12.65
C GLY A 72 7.32 24.88 -12.53
N ALA A 73 6.15 24.41 -12.08
CA ALA A 73 5.77 23.01 -12.14
C ALA A 73 5.64 22.53 -13.60
N TYR A 74 5.64 21.21 -13.80
CA TYR A 74 5.46 20.60 -15.11
C TYR A 74 4.15 21.04 -15.77
N ASP A 75 3.06 21.00 -15.00
CA ASP A 75 1.78 21.56 -15.40
C ASP A 75 1.16 22.35 -14.25
N GLU A 76 0.90 23.62 -14.52
CA GLU A 76 0.29 24.57 -13.59
C GLU A 76 -1.25 24.59 -13.69
N THR A 77 -1.81 23.86 -14.66
CA THR A 77 -3.24 23.88 -14.99
C THR A 77 -3.83 22.48 -15.03
N GLN A 78 -5.13 22.38 -14.73
CA GLN A 78 -5.90 21.15 -14.91
C GLN A 78 -6.48 21.13 -16.33
N ASN A 79 -6.36 20.00 -17.02
CA ASN A 79 -6.63 19.88 -18.45
C ASN A 79 -7.92 19.14 -18.79
N GLY A 80 -8.62 18.57 -17.81
CA GLY A 80 -9.80 17.77 -18.06
C GLY A 80 -10.68 17.53 -16.84
N GLY A 81 -11.36 16.36 -16.84
CA GLY A 81 -12.29 15.99 -15.79
C GLY A 81 -11.59 15.81 -14.44
N MET A 82 -10.65 14.89 -14.37
CA MET A 82 -9.76 14.71 -13.23
C MET A 82 -8.35 14.58 -13.76
N ASP A 83 -7.39 15.30 -13.20
CA ASP A 83 -5.97 15.15 -13.54
C ASP A 83 -5.23 14.48 -12.38
N VAL A 84 -4.11 13.84 -12.70
CA VAL A 84 -3.17 13.37 -11.69
C VAL A 84 -2.65 14.58 -10.93
N PHE A 85 -2.62 14.46 -9.60
CA PHE A 85 -2.05 15.47 -8.73
C PHE A 85 -0.88 14.87 -7.96
N VAL A 86 0.26 15.57 -7.97
CA VAL A 86 1.47 15.18 -7.24
C VAL A 86 1.95 16.36 -6.43
N ALA A 87 2.22 16.15 -5.14
CA ALA A 87 2.79 17.17 -4.27
C ALA A 87 3.96 16.61 -3.46
N LYS A 88 4.97 17.46 -3.25
CA LYS A 88 6.06 17.20 -2.32
C LYS A 88 5.96 18.14 -1.13
N LEU A 89 6.07 17.59 0.06
CA LEU A 89 6.03 18.29 1.33
C LEU A 89 7.36 18.14 2.05
N ASP A 90 7.69 19.12 2.89
CA ASP A 90 8.78 19.00 3.85
C ASP A 90 8.39 18.07 5.02
N PRO A 91 9.32 17.70 5.91
CA PRO A 91 9.03 16.82 7.05
C PRO A 91 8.00 17.38 8.05
N SER A 92 7.68 18.68 7.99
CA SER A 92 6.64 19.33 8.81
C SER A 92 5.25 19.30 8.15
N GLY A 93 5.16 18.81 6.91
CA GLY A 93 3.96 18.80 6.10
C GLY A 93 3.73 20.08 5.30
N SER A 94 4.71 20.99 5.23
CA SER A 94 4.58 22.22 4.44
C SER A 94 4.84 21.93 2.96
N LEU A 95 4.01 22.50 2.08
CA LEU A 95 4.14 22.32 0.63
C LEU A 95 5.47 22.89 0.12
N LEU A 96 6.26 22.05 -0.54
CA LEU A 96 7.46 22.45 -1.28
C LEU A 96 7.11 22.75 -2.74
N TRP A 97 6.41 21.81 -3.40
CA TRP A 97 5.90 22.00 -4.76
C TRP A 97 4.71 21.07 -5.04
N ALA A 98 3.90 21.44 -6.04
CA ALA A 98 2.81 20.63 -6.56
C ALA A 98 2.68 20.82 -8.08
N THR A 99 2.27 19.76 -8.77
CA THR A 99 2.03 19.76 -10.23
C THR A 99 0.80 18.92 -10.57
N PHE A 100 0.21 19.22 -11.73
CA PHE A 100 -0.74 18.34 -12.39
C PHE A 100 -0.06 17.49 -13.48
N LEU A 101 -0.75 16.45 -13.92
CA LEU A 101 -0.45 15.67 -15.12
C LEU A 101 -1.75 15.03 -15.63
N GLY A 102 -2.22 15.45 -16.80
CA GLY A 102 -3.47 14.93 -17.34
C GLY A 102 -3.75 15.40 -18.76
N GLY A 103 -4.71 14.75 -19.39
CA GLY A 103 -5.32 15.14 -20.65
C GLY A 103 -6.76 15.60 -20.46
N PRO A 104 -7.59 15.59 -21.51
CA PRO A 104 -8.98 16.06 -21.43
C PRO A 104 -9.95 15.10 -20.71
N ASN A 105 -9.47 13.96 -20.23
CA ASN A 105 -10.30 12.87 -19.71
C ASN A 105 -10.16 12.73 -18.19
N TYR A 106 -10.58 11.58 -17.64
CA TYR A 106 -10.34 11.23 -16.25
C TYR A 106 -9.01 10.49 -16.13
N ASP A 107 -8.07 11.12 -15.44
CA ASP A 107 -6.73 10.63 -15.15
C ASP A 107 -6.49 10.65 -13.63
N ARG A 108 -5.97 9.56 -13.07
CA ARG A 108 -5.77 9.44 -11.62
C ARG A 108 -4.59 8.54 -11.29
N ALA A 109 -3.74 8.99 -10.37
CA ALA A 109 -2.71 8.15 -9.80
C ALA A 109 -3.28 7.23 -8.71
N TYR A 110 -2.76 6.01 -8.66
CA TYR A 110 -3.00 5.04 -7.60
C TYR A 110 -1.77 4.76 -6.76
N ALA A 111 -0.57 4.95 -7.31
CA ALA A 111 0.68 4.65 -6.61
C ALA A 111 1.78 5.68 -6.93
N VAL A 112 2.70 5.86 -5.97
CA VAL A 112 3.88 6.73 -6.11
C VAL A 112 5.10 6.10 -5.43
N GLU A 113 6.23 6.16 -6.12
CA GLU A 113 7.53 5.73 -5.60
C GLU A 113 8.59 6.75 -5.97
N VAL A 114 9.69 6.77 -5.21
CA VAL A 114 10.79 7.73 -5.43
C VAL A 114 12.09 6.98 -5.56
N ASP A 115 12.81 7.23 -6.66
CA ASP A 115 14.09 6.56 -6.92
C ASP A 115 15.22 7.12 -6.05
N SER A 116 16.38 6.45 -6.09
CA SER A 116 17.55 6.84 -5.28
C SER A 116 18.11 8.23 -5.60
N GLN A 117 17.75 8.79 -6.76
CA GLN A 117 18.14 10.13 -7.21
C GLN A 117 17.06 11.19 -6.93
N GLY A 118 15.93 10.77 -6.36
CA GLY A 118 14.81 11.63 -6.01
C GLY A 118 13.80 11.86 -7.13
N PHE A 119 13.92 11.18 -8.28
CA PHE A 119 12.88 11.26 -9.31
C PHE A 119 11.65 10.49 -8.86
N ILE A 120 10.49 10.99 -9.28
CA ILE A 120 9.21 10.53 -8.76
C ILE A 120 8.52 9.74 -9.85
N TYR A 121 8.26 8.47 -9.57
CA TYR A 121 7.47 7.61 -10.42
C TYR A 121 6.02 7.64 -9.95
N VAL A 122 5.10 7.76 -10.90
CA VAL A 122 3.66 7.77 -10.61
C VAL A 122 2.97 6.85 -11.59
N ALA A 123 2.06 6.03 -11.10
CA ALA A 123 1.29 5.13 -11.95
C ALA A 123 -0.20 5.15 -11.58
N GLY A 124 -1.02 4.80 -12.56
CA GLY A 124 -2.47 4.82 -12.37
C GLY A 124 -3.24 4.48 -13.64
N ARG A 125 -4.33 5.22 -13.85
CA ARG A 125 -5.17 5.11 -15.04
C ARG A 125 -5.30 6.46 -15.74
N ALA A 126 -5.35 6.44 -17.07
CA ALA A 126 -5.47 7.62 -17.89
C ALA A 126 -6.30 7.38 -19.15
N GLY A 127 -7.02 8.40 -19.59
CA GLY A 127 -7.81 8.39 -20.83
C GLY A 127 -7.03 8.87 -22.05
N GLN A 128 -7.72 8.99 -23.18
CA GLN A 128 -7.12 9.46 -24.44
C GLN A 128 -6.51 10.87 -24.31
N GLY A 129 -5.30 11.07 -24.82
CA GLY A 129 -4.65 12.39 -24.83
C GLY A 129 -3.84 12.70 -23.57
N PHE A 130 -3.65 11.73 -22.68
CA PHE A 130 -2.69 11.82 -21.58
C PHE A 130 -1.27 12.10 -22.10
N PRO A 131 -0.47 12.94 -21.44
CA PRO A 131 0.87 13.28 -21.91
C PRO A 131 1.81 12.08 -21.87
N THR A 132 2.29 11.66 -23.05
CA THR A 132 3.34 10.63 -23.19
C THR A 132 4.63 11.23 -23.76
N THR A 133 5.77 10.65 -23.42
CA THR A 133 7.06 11.08 -23.98
C THR A 133 7.35 10.42 -25.32
N SER A 134 8.25 11.03 -26.10
CA SER A 134 8.57 10.55 -27.45
C SER A 134 9.20 9.15 -27.49
N SER A 135 9.87 8.74 -26.41
CA SER A 135 10.49 7.42 -26.24
C SER A 135 9.58 6.39 -25.58
N ALA A 136 8.34 6.74 -25.25
CA ALA A 136 7.44 5.88 -24.48
C ALA A 136 7.24 4.50 -25.12
N LEU A 137 7.16 3.47 -24.27
CA LEU A 137 6.79 2.10 -24.67
C LEU A 137 5.46 2.07 -25.45
N GLN A 138 4.46 2.85 -25.00
CA GLN A 138 3.17 3.03 -25.66
C GLN A 138 2.78 4.51 -25.62
N ARG A 139 2.84 5.15 -26.80
CA ARG A 139 2.55 6.59 -26.95
C ARG A 139 1.07 6.92 -27.08
N SER A 140 0.27 5.97 -27.53
CA SER A 140 -1.14 6.17 -27.81
C SER A 140 -2.01 5.32 -26.89
N PHE A 141 -3.08 5.92 -26.42
CA PHE A 141 -4.19 5.24 -25.79
C PHE A 141 -4.69 4.11 -26.71
N ALA A 142 -4.76 2.89 -26.18
CA ALA A 142 -5.30 1.73 -26.88
C ALA A 142 -6.82 1.65 -26.65
N GLY A 143 -7.24 1.88 -25.41
CA GLY A 143 -8.60 2.19 -25.00
C GLY A 143 -9.53 1.01 -24.81
N ASP A 144 -10.53 1.16 -23.96
CA ASP A 144 -11.46 0.08 -23.65
C ASP A 144 -12.65 -0.01 -24.63
N VAL A 145 -13.08 -1.25 -24.94
CA VAL A 145 -14.35 -1.48 -25.65
C VAL A 145 -15.56 -1.13 -24.79
N ILE A 146 -15.40 -1.01 -23.46
CA ILE A 146 -16.47 -0.74 -22.50
C ILE A 146 -16.08 0.41 -21.57
N GLY A 147 -16.23 1.63 -22.10
CA GLY A 147 -16.04 2.85 -21.32
C GLY A 147 -17.00 2.92 -20.14
N SER A 148 -16.49 3.32 -18.98
CA SER A 148 -17.35 3.63 -17.83
C SER A 148 -18.23 4.84 -18.18
N PRO A 149 -19.55 4.81 -17.91
CA PRO A 149 -20.40 5.99 -18.06
C PRO A 149 -19.93 7.17 -17.20
N THR A 150 -19.25 6.87 -16.08
CA THR A 150 -18.78 7.85 -15.11
C THR A 150 -17.34 8.30 -15.37
N TYR A 151 -16.46 7.39 -15.80
CA TYR A 151 -15.02 7.66 -15.90
C TYR A 151 -14.48 7.67 -17.34
N GLY A 152 -15.29 7.30 -18.32
CA GLY A 152 -14.85 7.12 -19.70
C GLY A 152 -13.97 5.88 -19.90
N ALA A 153 -13.30 5.84 -21.05
CA ALA A 153 -12.36 4.80 -21.44
C ALA A 153 -10.97 5.08 -20.86
N GLN A 154 -10.28 4.05 -20.36
CA GLN A 154 -9.06 4.22 -19.57
C GLN A 154 -8.05 3.06 -19.72
N ASP A 155 -6.77 3.41 -19.80
CA ASP A 155 -5.61 2.51 -19.85
C ASP A 155 -4.70 2.78 -18.64
N GLY A 156 -3.82 1.84 -18.32
CA GLY A 156 -2.78 2.05 -17.33
C GLY A 156 -1.78 3.10 -17.83
N PHE A 157 -1.23 3.90 -16.93
CA PHE A 157 -0.06 4.73 -17.24
C PHE A 157 1.00 4.59 -16.16
N ILE A 158 2.25 4.84 -16.55
CA ILE A 158 3.36 5.10 -15.64
C ILE A 158 4.19 6.27 -16.17
N CYS A 159 4.57 7.19 -15.29
CA CYS A 159 5.44 8.31 -15.61
C CYS A 159 6.56 8.50 -14.58
N LYS A 160 7.56 9.29 -14.97
CA LYS A 160 8.71 9.72 -14.17
C LYS A 160 8.81 11.24 -14.23
N LEU A 161 8.73 11.91 -13.10
CA LEU A 161 8.89 13.35 -12.92
C LEU A 161 10.27 13.68 -12.34
N SER A 162 10.78 14.88 -12.64
CA SER A 162 11.98 15.41 -11.99
C SER A 162 11.78 15.59 -10.48
N PRO A 163 12.85 15.58 -9.65
CA PRO A 163 12.74 15.70 -8.19
C PRO A 163 12.10 17.00 -7.68
N ASP A 164 12.09 18.03 -8.52
CA ASP A 164 11.49 19.35 -8.28
C ASP A 164 10.09 19.50 -8.92
N GLY A 165 9.56 18.44 -9.55
CA GLY A 165 8.24 18.44 -10.17
C GLY A 165 8.12 19.27 -11.46
N SER A 166 9.21 19.81 -11.99
CA SER A 166 9.19 20.73 -13.14
C SER A 166 9.20 20.05 -14.52
N GLN A 167 9.54 18.76 -14.61
CA GLN A 167 9.71 18.05 -15.89
C GLN A 167 9.11 16.64 -15.89
N LEU A 168 8.40 16.31 -16.97
CA LEU A 168 8.03 14.93 -17.32
C LEU A 168 9.18 14.26 -18.08
N ILE A 169 9.94 13.43 -17.37
CA ILE A 169 11.15 12.77 -17.88
C ILE A 169 10.81 11.59 -18.78
N ALA A 170 9.84 10.78 -18.36
CA ALA A 170 9.32 9.64 -19.12
C ALA A 170 7.83 9.48 -18.81
N SER A 171 7.02 9.09 -19.80
CA SER A 171 5.60 8.82 -19.58
C SER A 171 5.07 7.92 -20.67
N SER A 172 4.43 6.82 -20.28
CA SER A 172 3.91 5.82 -21.19
C SER A 172 2.54 5.32 -20.70
N TYR A 173 1.67 5.02 -21.65
CA TYR A 173 0.59 4.08 -21.36
C TYR A 173 1.16 2.67 -21.15
N PHE A 174 0.37 1.81 -20.52
CA PHE A 174 0.57 0.37 -20.40
C PHE A 174 -0.82 -0.27 -20.36
N GLY A 175 -1.40 -0.48 -21.54
CA GLY A 175 -2.76 -0.97 -21.68
C GLY A 175 -3.00 -1.75 -22.96
N SER A 176 -4.23 -2.23 -23.11
CA SER A 176 -4.74 -3.04 -24.22
C SER A 176 -5.99 -2.39 -24.82
N ASP A 177 -6.69 -3.09 -25.73
CA ASP A 177 -8.03 -2.67 -26.17
C ASP A 177 -9.14 -2.99 -25.13
N GLY A 178 -8.73 -3.45 -23.94
CA GLY A 178 -9.57 -3.66 -22.77
C GLY A 178 -9.39 -2.56 -21.75
N ARG A 179 -9.97 -2.77 -20.57
CA ARG A 179 -9.67 -1.96 -19.39
C ARG A 179 -8.37 -2.50 -18.80
N ASP A 180 -7.45 -1.63 -18.43
CA ASP A 180 -6.21 -2.01 -17.76
C ASP A 180 -5.85 -0.89 -16.81
N PHE A 181 -5.63 -1.16 -15.52
CA PHE A 181 -5.17 -0.13 -14.59
C PHE A 181 -3.91 -0.57 -13.90
N ILE A 182 -2.87 0.26 -13.86
CA ILE A 182 -1.79 0.03 -12.90
C ILE A 182 -2.32 0.49 -11.55
N ARG A 183 -2.55 -0.46 -10.65
CA ARG A 183 -3.03 -0.17 -9.30
C ARG A 183 -1.83 0.13 -8.42
N ASP A 184 -0.88 -0.79 -8.33
CA ASP A 184 0.33 -0.64 -7.53
C ASP A 184 1.59 -0.82 -8.37
N PHE A 185 2.69 -0.24 -7.93
CA PHE A 185 4.01 -0.56 -8.45
C PHE A 185 5.09 -0.36 -7.40
N VAL A 186 6.26 -0.95 -7.62
CA VAL A 186 7.43 -0.78 -6.76
C VAL A 186 8.69 -0.65 -7.61
N LEU A 187 9.69 0.09 -7.12
CA LEU A 187 11.02 0.16 -7.74
C LEU A 187 11.96 -0.87 -7.10
N ASP A 188 12.78 -1.56 -7.90
CA ASP A 188 13.93 -2.28 -7.35
C ASP A 188 15.13 -1.36 -7.08
N SER A 189 16.20 -1.92 -6.50
CA SER A 189 17.45 -1.19 -6.22
C SER A 189 18.20 -0.71 -7.46
N GLN A 190 17.72 -1.02 -8.67
CA GLN A 190 18.23 -0.57 -9.96
C GLN A 190 17.23 0.38 -10.65
N ASP A 191 16.24 0.88 -9.92
CA ASP A 191 15.18 1.78 -10.36
C ASP A 191 14.27 1.19 -11.46
N ASN A 192 14.25 -0.14 -11.64
CA ASN A 192 13.28 -0.78 -12.53
C ASN A 192 11.92 -0.84 -11.86
N PRO A 193 10.84 -0.37 -12.50
CA PRO A 193 9.50 -0.50 -11.95
C PRO A 193 8.91 -1.88 -12.22
N TYR A 194 8.24 -2.41 -11.20
CA TYR A 194 7.44 -3.62 -11.23
C TYR A 194 5.98 -3.24 -11.07
N LEU A 195 5.16 -3.50 -12.08
CA LEU A 195 3.78 -3.08 -12.17
C LEU A 195 2.83 -4.20 -11.77
N ALA A 196 1.77 -3.85 -11.04
CA ALA A 196 0.60 -4.68 -10.84
C ALA A 196 -0.61 -4.09 -11.56
N VAL A 197 -0.98 -4.72 -12.68
CA VAL A 197 -2.08 -4.28 -13.54
C VAL A 197 -3.34 -5.08 -13.23
N SER A 198 -4.45 -4.39 -13.06
CA SER A 198 -5.78 -4.94 -12.80
C SER A 198 -6.71 -4.87 -14.01
N ASP A 199 -7.80 -5.64 -13.93
CA ASP A 199 -8.96 -5.56 -14.84
C ASP A 199 -8.65 -5.97 -16.28
N VAL A 200 -7.65 -6.82 -16.55
CA VAL A 200 -7.20 -7.15 -17.91
C VAL A 200 -8.24 -8.02 -18.63
N LEU A 201 -9.14 -7.36 -19.37
CA LEU A 201 -10.28 -7.98 -20.07
C LEU A 201 -9.91 -8.58 -21.44
N ARG A 202 -8.77 -8.19 -21.98
CA ARG A 202 -8.33 -8.50 -23.34
C ARG A 202 -6.87 -8.97 -23.35
N ASN A 203 -6.40 -9.41 -24.52
CA ASN A 203 -5.02 -9.81 -24.63
C ASN A 203 -4.12 -8.57 -24.55
N HIS A 204 -3.31 -8.51 -23.50
CA HIS A 204 -2.45 -7.38 -23.22
C HIS A 204 -1.21 -7.41 -24.13
N PRO A 205 -0.98 -6.35 -24.94
CA PRO A 205 0.07 -6.35 -25.97
C PRO A 205 1.49 -6.40 -25.40
N HIS A 206 1.63 -6.04 -24.12
CA HIS A 206 2.91 -6.00 -23.41
C HIS A 206 3.22 -7.29 -22.63
N VAL A 207 2.39 -8.34 -22.71
CA VAL A 207 2.70 -9.64 -22.10
C VAL A 207 3.72 -10.42 -22.94
N LYS A 208 4.82 -10.86 -22.32
CA LYS A 208 5.90 -11.62 -22.96
C LYS A 208 5.66 -13.12 -22.81
N SER A 209 6.04 -13.91 -23.81
CA SER A 209 5.88 -15.37 -23.80
C SER A 209 6.83 -16.12 -22.85
N GLY A 210 7.84 -15.44 -22.32
CA GLY A 210 8.85 -16.05 -21.46
C GLY A 210 8.42 -16.22 -20.01
N GLY A 211 7.45 -15.43 -19.56
CA GLY A 211 7.04 -15.39 -18.16
C GLY A 211 6.21 -16.59 -17.71
N PHE A 212 5.87 -16.64 -16.42
CA PHE A 212 5.22 -17.79 -15.78
C PHE A 212 3.83 -18.11 -16.33
N ASP A 213 3.15 -17.15 -16.95
CA ASP A 213 1.91 -17.37 -17.69
C ASP A 213 1.78 -16.41 -18.88
N SER A 214 1.57 -16.99 -20.06
CA SER A 214 1.40 -16.28 -21.33
C SER A 214 -0.03 -16.33 -21.87
N THR A 215 -0.97 -16.97 -21.17
CA THR A 215 -2.33 -17.17 -21.65
C THR A 215 -3.34 -16.61 -20.66
N ARG A 216 -4.09 -15.59 -21.08
CA ARG A 216 -5.22 -15.08 -20.29
C ARG A 216 -6.33 -16.13 -20.22
N ASN A 217 -6.86 -16.38 -19.02
CA ASN A 217 -7.91 -17.37 -18.77
C ASN A 217 -9.11 -16.83 -17.97
N GLY A 218 -9.37 -15.54 -17.99
CA GLY A 218 -10.48 -14.97 -17.24
C GLY A 218 -10.43 -13.46 -17.34
N ILE A 219 -10.89 -12.78 -16.32
CA ILE A 219 -10.41 -11.41 -16.08
C ILE A 219 -9.16 -11.60 -15.23
N ASP A 220 -7.99 -11.32 -15.77
CA ASP A 220 -6.72 -11.55 -15.08
C ASP A 220 -6.08 -10.21 -14.67
N GLY A 221 -5.05 -10.30 -13.84
CA GLY A 221 -4.05 -9.24 -13.72
C GLY A 221 -2.89 -9.42 -14.70
N VAL A 222 -2.01 -8.42 -14.76
CA VAL A 222 -0.68 -8.54 -15.38
C VAL A 222 0.37 -8.06 -14.38
N ILE A 223 1.42 -8.86 -14.19
CA ILE A 223 2.63 -8.43 -13.48
C ILE A 223 3.71 -8.18 -14.52
N ALA A 224 4.37 -7.04 -14.47
CA ALA A 224 5.40 -6.66 -15.44
C ALA A 224 6.59 -5.96 -14.79
N LYS A 225 7.79 -6.21 -15.31
CA LYS A 225 9.00 -5.44 -15.01
C LYS A 225 9.38 -4.60 -16.22
N LEU A 226 9.59 -3.31 -16.05
CA LEU A 226 10.07 -2.41 -17.11
C LEU A 226 11.51 -1.97 -16.87
N SER A 227 12.15 -1.43 -17.91
CA SER A 227 13.39 -0.66 -17.76
C SER A 227 13.14 0.67 -17.04
N PRO A 228 14.14 1.27 -16.38
CA PRO A 228 13.96 2.49 -15.58
C PRO A 228 13.57 3.71 -16.42
N ASP A 229 13.88 3.68 -17.72
CA ASP A 229 13.52 4.71 -18.71
C ASP A 229 12.11 4.53 -19.30
N LEU A 230 11.37 3.52 -18.85
CA LEU A 230 10.00 3.18 -19.27
C LEU A 230 9.85 2.86 -20.77
N THR A 231 10.93 2.44 -21.43
CA THR A 231 10.91 2.16 -22.88
C THR A 231 10.78 0.67 -23.21
N THR A 232 11.11 -0.22 -22.27
CA THR A 232 11.24 -1.66 -22.52
C THR A 232 10.53 -2.47 -21.45
N VAL A 233 9.71 -3.45 -21.86
CA VAL A 233 9.25 -4.52 -20.97
C VAL A 233 10.33 -5.57 -20.87
N ILE A 234 10.93 -5.72 -19.69
CA ILE A 234 11.97 -6.71 -19.39
C ILE A 234 11.34 -8.10 -19.34
N TRP A 235 10.29 -8.26 -18.54
CA TRP A 235 9.44 -9.44 -18.53
C TRP A 235 8.03 -9.07 -18.07
N SER A 236 7.05 -9.92 -18.39
CA SER A 236 5.66 -9.75 -17.98
C SER A 236 4.90 -11.07 -18.07
N SER A 237 3.82 -11.21 -17.31
CA SER A 237 2.96 -12.40 -17.28
C SER A 237 1.54 -12.04 -16.89
N TYR A 238 0.57 -12.82 -17.38
CA TYR A 238 -0.76 -12.80 -16.81
C TYR A 238 -0.74 -13.36 -15.40
N TYR A 239 -1.69 -12.93 -14.56
CA TYR A 239 -1.87 -13.43 -13.21
C TYR A 239 -3.34 -13.71 -12.96
N GLY A 240 -3.70 -14.99 -12.84
CA GLY A 240 -5.05 -15.39 -12.48
C GLY A 240 -5.32 -16.87 -12.73
N GLY A 241 -6.60 -17.22 -12.78
CA GLY A 241 -7.15 -18.54 -13.05
C GLY A 241 -8.34 -18.44 -14.01
N SER A 242 -9.36 -19.29 -13.87
CA SER A 242 -10.54 -19.27 -14.75
C SER A 242 -11.59 -18.19 -14.44
N GLY A 243 -11.45 -17.53 -13.29
CA GLY A 243 -12.42 -16.59 -12.73
C GLY A 243 -12.08 -15.13 -12.98
N GLU A 244 -12.49 -14.29 -12.04
CA GLU A 244 -12.08 -12.89 -11.98
C GLU A 244 -10.93 -12.78 -10.98
N ASP A 245 -9.83 -12.19 -11.43
CA ASP A 245 -8.57 -12.02 -10.74
C ASP A 245 -8.06 -10.61 -11.00
N GLY A 246 -7.23 -10.09 -10.10
CA GLY A 246 -6.57 -8.83 -10.37
C GLY A 246 -7.35 -7.60 -9.91
N TYR A 247 -8.42 -7.71 -9.12
CA TYR A 247 -8.97 -6.50 -8.49
C TYR A 247 -7.96 -5.97 -7.44
N THR A 248 -7.62 -4.68 -7.51
CA THR A 248 -6.79 -3.97 -6.53
C THR A 248 -5.50 -4.69 -6.07
N PRO A 249 -4.62 -5.13 -7.00
CA PRO A 249 -3.40 -5.85 -6.64
C PRO A 249 -2.37 -4.93 -5.98
N SER A 250 -1.54 -5.51 -5.10
CA SER A 250 -0.37 -4.87 -4.49
C SER A 250 0.89 -5.67 -4.81
N ILE A 251 2.04 -4.99 -4.91
CA ILE A 251 3.30 -5.62 -5.36
C ILE A 251 4.52 -5.08 -4.61
N ARG A 252 5.42 -5.98 -4.20
CA ARG A 252 6.70 -5.62 -3.59
C ARG A 252 7.84 -6.45 -4.19
N VAL A 253 9.04 -5.90 -4.18
CA VAL A 253 10.25 -6.58 -4.66
C VAL A 253 11.27 -6.62 -3.54
N ASN A 254 11.90 -7.78 -3.35
CA ASN A 254 12.89 -7.98 -2.29
C ASN A 254 14.31 -7.65 -2.75
N THR A 255 15.28 -7.74 -1.84
CA THR A 255 16.70 -7.46 -2.14
C THR A 255 17.33 -8.40 -3.17
N LYS A 256 16.68 -9.53 -3.48
CA LYS A 256 17.09 -10.53 -4.49
C LYS A 256 16.35 -10.36 -5.82
N PHE A 257 15.59 -9.27 -5.97
CA PHE A 257 14.74 -9.00 -7.13
C PHE A 257 13.56 -9.97 -7.31
N GLU A 258 13.26 -10.78 -6.30
CA GLU A 258 12.08 -11.64 -6.28
C GLU A 258 10.85 -10.81 -5.90
N VAL A 259 9.71 -11.14 -6.50
CA VAL A 259 8.51 -10.33 -6.43
C VAL A 259 7.48 -11.03 -5.55
N TYR A 260 6.88 -10.27 -4.63
CA TYR A 260 5.67 -10.66 -3.94
C TYR A 260 4.49 -9.88 -4.50
N ALA A 261 3.40 -10.56 -4.82
CA ALA A 261 2.18 -9.94 -5.33
C ALA A 261 0.97 -10.44 -4.55
N LEU A 262 0.13 -9.52 -4.08
CA LEU A 262 -1.14 -9.80 -3.43
C LEU A 262 -2.25 -9.41 -4.40
N VAL A 263 -3.10 -10.36 -4.77
CA VAL A 263 -4.09 -10.18 -5.85
C VAL A 263 -5.43 -10.73 -5.42
N TRP A 264 -6.50 -9.95 -5.56
CA TRP A 264 -7.86 -10.44 -5.34
C TRP A 264 -8.24 -11.50 -6.37
N THR A 265 -8.96 -12.53 -5.94
CA THR A 265 -9.29 -13.69 -6.77
C THR A 265 -10.66 -14.29 -6.43
N LYS A 266 -11.43 -14.64 -7.46
CA LYS A 266 -12.56 -15.59 -7.41
C LYS A 266 -12.20 -16.95 -7.99
N SER A 267 -10.96 -17.13 -8.45
CA SER A 267 -10.49 -18.34 -9.11
C SER A 267 -10.21 -19.42 -8.08
N SER A 268 -10.81 -20.59 -8.28
CA SER A 268 -10.55 -21.77 -7.46
C SER A 268 -9.41 -22.65 -7.98
N ASP A 269 -8.87 -22.31 -9.15
CA ASP A 269 -7.96 -23.13 -9.96
C ASP A 269 -6.60 -22.47 -10.21
N LEU A 270 -6.18 -21.54 -9.33
CA LEU A 270 -4.81 -21.01 -9.37
C LEU A 270 -3.78 -22.16 -9.28
N SER A 271 -2.81 -22.16 -10.19
CA SER A 271 -1.75 -23.19 -10.21
C SER A 271 -0.67 -22.95 -9.14
N ASN A 272 0.23 -23.91 -8.92
CA ASN A 272 1.39 -23.74 -8.03
C ASN A 272 1.05 -23.38 -6.57
N THR A 273 -0.04 -23.93 -6.04
CA THR A 273 -0.47 -23.73 -4.64
C THR A 273 -0.07 -24.85 -3.69
N THR A 274 0.34 -26.02 -4.20
CA THR A 274 0.69 -27.18 -3.38
C THR A 274 1.83 -26.87 -2.41
N GLY A 275 1.66 -27.29 -1.14
CA GLY A 275 2.67 -27.09 -0.09
C GLY A 275 2.78 -25.64 0.41
N THR A 276 1.78 -24.80 0.13
CA THR A 276 1.63 -23.47 0.72
C THR A 276 0.68 -23.47 1.91
N HIS A 277 0.59 -22.35 2.63
CA HIS A 277 -0.24 -22.21 3.84
C HIS A 277 -1.70 -22.58 3.60
N LYS A 278 -2.29 -22.10 2.50
CA LYS A 278 -3.67 -22.41 2.09
C LYS A 278 -3.68 -22.73 0.59
N PRO A 279 -3.64 -24.02 0.22
CA PRO A 279 -3.52 -24.42 -1.18
C PRO A 279 -4.85 -24.37 -1.97
N THR A 280 -5.99 -24.22 -1.29
CA THR A 280 -7.33 -24.30 -1.88
C THR A 280 -8.18 -23.06 -1.56
N HIS A 281 -8.95 -22.62 -2.54
CA HIS A 281 -9.92 -21.53 -2.41
C HIS A 281 -11.08 -21.89 -1.46
N SER A 282 -11.66 -20.90 -0.78
CA SER A 282 -12.67 -21.07 0.28
C SER A 282 -14.09 -21.42 -0.19
N GLY A 283 -14.27 -21.84 -1.44
CA GLY A 283 -15.56 -22.22 -2.03
C GLY A 283 -16.02 -21.33 -3.20
N THR A 284 -17.13 -21.69 -3.84
CA THR A 284 -17.64 -21.01 -5.04
C THR A 284 -18.37 -19.70 -4.71
N GLY A 285 -18.22 -18.68 -5.57
CA GLY A 285 -18.93 -17.40 -5.43
C GLY A 285 -18.42 -16.47 -4.33
N ARG A 286 -17.27 -16.80 -3.72
CA ARG A 286 -16.55 -15.98 -2.74
C ARG A 286 -15.32 -15.36 -3.37
N SER A 287 -14.83 -14.28 -2.79
CA SER A 287 -13.51 -13.76 -3.10
C SER A 287 -12.53 -14.02 -1.96
N ASP A 288 -11.39 -14.61 -2.31
CA ASP A 288 -10.18 -14.64 -1.49
C ASP A 288 -9.16 -13.65 -2.11
N LEU A 289 -7.97 -13.57 -1.52
CA LEU A 289 -6.78 -13.05 -2.19
C LEU A 289 -5.81 -14.21 -2.50
N SER A 290 -4.85 -13.95 -3.38
CA SER A 290 -3.71 -14.81 -3.68
C SER A 290 -2.44 -14.02 -3.38
N LEU A 291 -1.65 -14.51 -2.44
CA LEU A 291 -0.29 -14.03 -2.20
C LEU A 291 0.67 -14.94 -2.98
N ALA A 292 1.44 -14.34 -3.88
CA ALA A 292 2.42 -15.03 -4.71
C ALA A 292 3.84 -14.59 -4.42
N TRP A 293 4.77 -15.52 -4.61
CA TRP A 293 6.19 -15.27 -4.83
C TRP A 293 6.50 -15.58 -6.29
N ILE A 294 7.23 -14.69 -6.96
CA ILE A 294 7.63 -14.80 -8.36
C ILE A 294 9.15 -14.62 -8.44
N SER A 295 9.82 -15.48 -9.21
CA SER A 295 11.26 -15.41 -9.39
C SER A 295 11.70 -14.11 -10.07
N ALA A 296 12.95 -13.70 -9.84
CA ALA A 296 13.47 -12.44 -10.38
C ALA A 296 13.42 -12.31 -11.92
N ASP A 297 13.48 -13.44 -12.62
CA ASP A 297 13.36 -13.51 -14.08
C ASP A 297 11.90 -13.55 -14.58
N GLY A 298 10.92 -13.60 -13.67
CA GLY A 298 9.49 -13.60 -14.00
C GLY A 298 8.93 -14.93 -14.50
N ASN A 299 9.68 -16.04 -14.41
CA ASN A 299 9.32 -17.29 -15.08
C ASN A 299 8.75 -18.37 -14.14
N THR A 300 8.95 -18.23 -12.83
CA THR A 300 8.48 -19.18 -11.81
C THR A 300 7.56 -18.48 -10.83
N ILE A 301 6.50 -19.16 -10.40
CA ILE A 301 5.55 -18.66 -9.40
C ILE A 301 5.23 -19.75 -8.37
N LYS A 302 5.04 -19.32 -7.11
CA LYS A 302 4.41 -20.10 -6.03
C LYS A 302 3.38 -19.21 -5.35
N ARG A 303 2.20 -19.73 -4.96
CA ARG A 303 1.14 -18.90 -4.38
C ARG A 303 0.26 -19.59 -3.37
N THR A 304 -0.19 -18.84 -2.36
CA THR A 304 -1.16 -19.28 -1.36
C THR A 304 -2.41 -18.43 -1.47
N TYR A 305 -3.58 -19.02 -1.20
CA TYR A 305 -4.75 -18.19 -0.91
C TYR A 305 -4.58 -17.50 0.45
N VAL A 306 -5.18 -16.33 0.56
CA VAL A 306 -5.32 -15.55 1.80
C VAL A 306 -6.81 -15.22 1.93
N GLY A 307 -7.41 -15.62 3.03
CA GLY A 307 -8.87 -15.55 3.22
C GLY A 307 -9.45 -16.84 3.76
N GLY A 308 -10.77 -16.87 3.93
CA GLY A 308 -11.47 -17.91 4.69
C GLY A 308 -12.95 -18.02 4.34
N ASN A 309 -13.80 -18.33 5.32
CA ASN A 309 -15.21 -18.63 5.08
C ASN A 309 -16.09 -17.44 4.64
N GLY A 310 -15.55 -16.23 4.57
CA GLY A 310 -16.21 -15.01 4.11
C GLY A 310 -15.73 -14.57 2.74
N ASN A 311 -15.97 -13.29 2.44
CA ASN A 311 -15.26 -12.56 1.40
C ASN A 311 -14.11 -11.76 2.02
N ASP A 312 -13.01 -11.76 1.28
CA ASP A 312 -11.77 -11.10 1.62
C ASP A 312 -11.40 -10.12 0.49
N PHE A 313 -10.91 -8.95 0.87
CA PHE A 313 -10.63 -7.84 -0.03
C PHE A 313 -9.36 -7.12 0.40
N THR A 314 -8.68 -6.49 -0.57
CA THR A 314 -7.59 -5.57 -0.31
C THR A 314 -7.83 -4.32 -1.13
N GLU A 315 -7.26 -3.21 -0.67
CA GLU A 315 -6.99 -2.06 -1.52
C GLU A 315 -5.55 -2.17 -2.05
N THR A 316 -5.08 -1.13 -2.71
CA THR A 316 -3.87 -1.15 -3.53
C THR A 316 -2.57 -1.26 -2.70
N HIS A 317 -2.57 -0.87 -1.42
CA HIS A 317 -1.37 -0.80 -0.57
C HIS A 317 -1.40 -1.81 0.59
N GLY A 318 -1.94 -3.00 0.33
CA GLY A 318 -2.12 -4.08 1.31
C GLY A 318 -0.95 -5.06 1.48
N LEU A 319 0.20 -4.83 0.83
CA LEU A 319 1.39 -5.70 0.92
C LEU A 319 2.64 -4.88 1.26
N ILE A 320 3.47 -5.39 2.16
CA ILE A 320 4.81 -4.86 2.46
C ILE A 320 5.78 -6.00 2.75
N LEU A 321 7.09 -5.75 2.65
CA LEU A 321 8.12 -6.68 3.12
C LEU A 321 8.71 -6.16 4.44
N ASP A 322 8.98 -7.05 5.38
CA ASP A 322 9.74 -6.69 6.57
C ASP A 322 11.25 -6.65 6.30
N GLN A 323 12.03 -6.29 7.33
CA GLN A 323 13.49 -6.16 7.22
C GLN A 323 14.22 -7.47 6.85
N ASN A 324 13.53 -8.62 6.88
CA ASN A 324 14.06 -9.92 6.47
C ASN A 324 13.49 -10.39 5.12
N ASP A 325 12.93 -9.47 4.31
CA ASP A 325 12.28 -9.75 3.04
C ASP A 325 11.05 -10.67 3.15
N LEU A 326 10.41 -10.75 4.33
CA LEU A 326 9.21 -11.57 4.50
C LEU A 326 7.94 -10.76 4.20
N PRO A 327 6.99 -11.32 3.43
CA PRO A 327 5.77 -10.63 3.07
C PRO A 327 4.80 -10.52 4.25
N ILE A 328 4.29 -9.31 4.45
CA ILE A 328 3.22 -8.96 5.38
C ILE A 328 2.06 -8.41 4.57
N VAL A 329 0.88 -8.98 4.78
CA VAL A 329 -0.37 -8.53 4.16
C VAL A 329 -1.26 -7.87 5.20
N ALA A 330 -2.01 -6.86 4.78
CA ALA A 330 -3.14 -6.29 5.51
C ALA A 330 -4.35 -6.28 4.57
N ILE A 331 -5.41 -6.98 4.96
CA ILE A 331 -6.63 -7.14 4.17
C ILE A 331 -7.86 -6.77 5.00
N SER A 332 -8.98 -6.54 4.34
CA SER A 332 -10.30 -6.47 4.96
C SER A 332 -11.00 -7.82 4.77
N THR A 333 -11.65 -8.34 5.80
CA THR A 333 -12.18 -9.70 5.80
C THR A 333 -13.53 -9.80 6.49
N THR A 334 -14.39 -10.67 5.98
CA THR A 334 -15.58 -11.16 6.68
C THR A 334 -15.42 -12.60 7.18
N SER A 335 -14.20 -13.14 7.05
CA SER A 335 -13.86 -14.51 7.39
C SER A 335 -13.60 -14.65 8.89
N THR A 336 -14.29 -15.57 9.55
CA THR A 336 -14.20 -15.79 11.01
C THR A 336 -13.28 -16.96 11.39
N ASP A 337 -12.74 -17.67 10.40
CA ASP A 337 -12.00 -18.92 10.54
C ASP A 337 -10.50 -18.79 10.17
N LEU A 338 -9.96 -17.57 10.17
CA LEU A 338 -8.55 -17.33 9.87
C LEU A 338 -7.60 -17.75 11.01
N ASN A 339 -8.14 -18.05 12.20
CA ASN A 339 -7.39 -18.59 13.35
C ASN A 339 -6.03 -17.87 13.62
N PRO A 340 -6.01 -16.55 13.86
CA PRO A 340 -4.76 -15.83 14.05
C PRO A 340 -4.04 -16.20 15.34
N THR A 341 -2.74 -15.97 15.36
CA THR A 341 -1.86 -16.29 16.49
C THR A 341 -1.67 -15.11 17.46
N GLY A 342 -1.89 -13.88 16.99
CA GLY A 342 -1.46 -12.62 17.57
C GLY A 342 -2.44 -11.97 18.56
N PHE A 343 -2.47 -10.63 18.52
CA PHE A 343 -3.15 -9.74 19.46
C PHE A 343 -4.64 -10.05 19.61
N GLN A 344 -5.40 -9.99 18.52
CA GLN A 344 -6.83 -10.26 18.48
C GLN A 344 -7.07 -11.58 17.75
N LYS A 345 -7.49 -12.59 18.52
CA LYS A 345 -7.68 -13.97 18.06
C LYS A 345 -9.08 -14.25 17.52
N THR A 346 -10.03 -13.40 17.85
CA THR A 346 -11.42 -13.53 17.47
C THR A 346 -11.82 -12.37 16.60
N PHE A 347 -12.55 -12.69 15.53
CA PHE A 347 -13.23 -11.70 14.71
C PHE A 347 -14.12 -10.81 15.59
N GLY A 348 -13.97 -9.50 15.47
CA GLY A 348 -14.56 -8.47 16.33
C GLY A 348 -16.06 -8.30 16.09
N GLY A 349 -16.50 -8.23 14.83
CA GLY A 349 -17.92 -8.05 14.55
C GLY A 349 -18.31 -8.02 13.08
N ILE A 350 -19.59 -8.32 12.83
CA ILE A 350 -20.16 -8.22 11.49
C ILE A 350 -20.50 -6.76 11.17
N GLY A 351 -19.70 -6.13 10.32
CA GLY A 351 -20.06 -4.89 9.65
C GLY A 351 -21.24 -5.17 8.70
N GLY A 352 -22.46 -5.13 9.23
CA GLY A 352 -23.66 -5.14 8.38
C GLY A 352 -23.55 -4.03 7.34
N ALA A 353 -24.04 -4.27 6.12
CA ALA A 353 -24.16 -3.24 5.11
C ALA A 353 -24.94 -2.04 5.69
N GLY A 354 -24.22 -0.97 6.07
CA GLY A 354 -24.79 0.28 6.52
C GLY A 354 -24.46 0.68 7.95
N THR A 355 -23.51 1.62 8.07
CA THR A 355 -23.80 2.91 8.72
C THR A 355 -23.33 4.11 7.86
N GLY A 356 -23.43 3.97 6.54
CA GLY A 356 -23.31 5.06 5.56
C GLY A 356 -23.72 4.54 4.18
N ALA A 357 -24.39 5.34 3.37
CA ALA A 357 -24.82 4.92 2.04
C ALA A 357 -23.60 4.58 1.15
N GLY A 358 -23.37 3.29 0.84
CA GLY A 358 -22.45 2.83 -0.20
C GLY A 358 -20.96 2.68 0.17
N THR A 359 -20.62 2.01 1.28
CA THR A 359 -19.22 1.90 1.74
C THR A 359 -18.66 0.46 1.68
N ASN A 360 -17.35 0.32 1.48
CA ASN A 360 -16.64 -0.91 1.05
C ASN A 360 -16.14 -1.84 2.19
N TYR A 361 -16.50 -1.62 3.46
CA TYR A 361 -15.87 -2.31 4.60
C TYR A 361 -16.83 -3.20 5.40
N PRO A 362 -17.02 -4.47 4.99
CA PRO A 362 -18.04 -5.34 5.58
C PRO A 362 -17.58 -6.15 6.82
N GLY A 363 -16.33 -6.04 7.28
CA GLY A 363 -15.83 -6.82 8.41
C GLY A 363 -14.55 -6.26 9.01
N ASP A 364 -13.77 -7.06 9.73
CA ASP A 364 -12.52 -6.64 10.38
C ASP A 364 -11.36 -6.50 9.38
N MET A 365 -10.27 -5.84 9.82
CA MET A 365 -8.97 -6.00 9.17
C MET A 365 -8.32 -7.33 9.61
N PHE A 366 -7.47 -7.86 8.76
CA PHE A 366 -6.62 -9.00 9.08
C PHE A 366 -5.20 -8.78 8.57
N ILE A 367 -4.24 -8.93 9.49
CA ILE A 367 -2.82 -8.71 9.23
C ILE A 367 -2.10 -10.04 9.38
N ALA A 368 -1.21 -10.37 8.45
CA ALA A 368 -0.48 -11.63 8.48
C ALA A 368 0.91 -11.53 7.85
N ARG A 369 1.92 -12.06 8.55
CA ARG A 369 3.25 -12.34 8.00
C ARG A 369 3.28 -13.77 7.47
N TYR A 370 3.88 -13.97 6.31
CA TYR A 370 4.15 -15.30 5.74
C TYR A 370 5.66 -15.58 5.68
N THR A 371 6.02 -16.87 5.70
CA THR A 371 7.39 -17.28 5.38
C THR A 371 7.72 -17.01 3.92
N ALA A 372 9.00 -16.87 3.58
CA ALA A 372 9.44 -16.56 2.21
C ALA A 372 8.93 -17.57 1.17
N ASP A 373 8.78 -18.84 1.56
CA ASP A 373 8.25 -19.93 0.74
C ASP A 373 6.71 -20.02 0.76
N LEU A 374 6.02 -19.11 1.44
CA LEU A 374 4.56 -19.07 1.62
C LEU A 374 3.94 -20.31 2.27
N ALA A 375 4.74 -21.18 2.90
CA ALA A 375 4.26 -22.41 3.52
C ALA A 375 3.59 -22.16 4.88
N GLN A 376 4.03 -21.14 5.62
CA GLN A 376 3.57 -20.88 6.97
C GLN A 376 3.17 -19.41 7.14
N ARG A 377 2.23 -19.17 8.07
CA ARG A 377 1.80 -17.86 8.54
C ARG A 377 2.08 -17.75 10.05
N PRO A 378 3.31 -17.44 10.47
CA PRO A 378 3.72 -17.49 11.88
C PRO A 378 3.02 -16.44 12.75
N ASP A 379 2.83 -15.24 12.22
CA ASP A 379 2.25 -14.11 12.92
C ASP A 379 1.05 -13.59 12.16
N SER A 380 -0.07 -13.45 12.86
CA SER A 380 -1.28 -12.88 12.28
C SER A 380 -2.25 -12.44 13.35
N THR A 381 -3.09 -11.46 13.07
CA THR A 381 -4.09 -10.93 13.99
C THR A 381 -5.29 -10.42 13.21
N TYR A 382 -6.49 -10.55 13.78
CA TYR A 382 -7.57 -9.63 13.41
C TYR A 382 -7.26 -8.23 13.96
N LEU A 383 -7.95 -7.23 13.46
CA LEU A 383 -7.97 -5.89 14.01
C LEU A 383 -9.30 -5.25 13.66
N GLY A 384 -10.16 -5.10 14.64
CA GLY A 384 -11.50 -4.57 14.41
C GLY A 384 -12.35 -4.47 15.67
N GLY A 385 -13.46 -3.76 15.55
CA GLY A 385 -14.44 -3.56 16.59
C GLY A 385 -15.74 -4.32 16.28
N ARG A 386 -16.89 -3.74 16.65
CA ARG A 386 -18.21 -4.36 16.43
C ARG A 386 -18.79 -4.13 15.03
N TYR A 387 -18.29 -3.13 14.32
CA TYR A 387 -18.73 -2.69 12.98
C TYR A 387 -17.59 -2.86 11.97
N GLY A 388 -17.77 -2.39 10.73
CA GLY A 388 -16.80 -2.60 9.66
C GLY A 388 -15.51 -1.79 9.78
N GLU A 389 -14.40 -2.40 9.37
CA GLU A 389 -13.08 -1.82 9.21
C GLU A 389 -12.50 -2.13 7.83
N GLY A 390 -11.77 -1.18 7.28
CA GLY A 390 -11.10 -1.31 5.98
C GLY A 390 -9.62 -1.14 6.10
N ALA A 391 -8.83 -2.16 5.78
CA ALA A 391 -7.38 -2.02 5.62
C ALA A 391 -7.07 -1.36 4.26
N GLU A 392 -6.34 -0.25 4.28
CA GLU A 392 -6.01 0.53 3.08
C GLU A 392 -4.50 0.66 2.87
N GLY A 393 -3.71 0.71 3.95
CA GLY A 393 -2.24 0.78 3.86
C GLY A 393 -1.55 -0.06 4.94
N VAL A 394 -0.40 -0.64 4.59
CA VAL A 394 0.50 -1.32 5.54
C VAL A 394 1.95 -0.84 5.36
N PHE A 395 2.65 -0.65 6.46
CA PHE A 395 4.07 -0.28 6.46
C PHE A 395 4.86 -1.04 7.53
N VAL A 396 6.18 -1.09 7.35
CA VAL A 396 7.13 -1.53 8.37
C VAL A 396 8.06 -0.36 8.68
N ASP A 397 8.23 -0.04 9.96
CA ASP A 397 9.12 1.05 10.36
C ASP A 397 10.55 0.59 10.68
N ASN A 398 11.43 1.54 11.01
CA ASN A 398 12.83 1.28 11.32
C ASN A 398 13.05 0.39 12.56
N ALA A 399 12.04 0.28 13.44
CA ALA A 399 12.05 -0.61 14.60
C ALA A 399 11.40 -1.97 14.29
N ASN A 400 11.19 -2.28 12.99
CA ASN A 400 10.53 -3.48 12.49
C ASN A 400 9.09 -3.65 13.02
N ARG A 401 8.46 -2.56 13.44
CA ARG A 401 7.05 -2.55 13.86
C ARG A 401 6.15 -2.50 12.64
N ILE A 402 4.97 -3.09 12.77
CA ILE A 402 4.03 -3.24 11.67
C ILE A 402 2.89 -2.25 11.86
N GLY A 403 2.80 -1.28 10.95
CA GLY A 403 1.73 -0.28 10.92
C GLY A 403 0.66 -0.64 9.91
N VAL A 404 -0.60 -0.39 10.26
CA VAL A 404 -1.75 -0.50 9.37
C VAL A 404 -2.59 0.76 9.49
N SER A 405 -2.95 1.32 8.34
CA SER A 405 -3.90 2.41 8.21
C SER A 405 -5.16 1.97 7.49
N GLY A 406 -6.24 2.69 7.74
CA GLY A 406 -7.55 2.35 7.20
C GLY A 406 -8.63 3.26 7.73
N ALA A 407 -9.85 2.74 7.80
CA ALA A 407 -10.94 3.39 8.50
C ALA A 407 -11.74 2.39 9.34
N SER A 408 -12.43 2.92 10.35
CA SER A 408 -13.29 2.15 11.24
C SER A 408 -14.64 2.85 11.43
N TYR A 409 -15.70 2.07 11.33
CA TYR A 409 -17.06 2.43 11.75
C TYR A 409 -17.32 2.07 13.21
N SER A 410 -16.42 1.32 13.83
CA SER A 410 -16.56 0.88 15.20
C SER A 410 -16.30 2.02 16.15
N ASP A 411 -17.15 2.16 17.17
CA ASP A 411 -16.93 3.03 18.33
C ASP A 411 -16.13 2.31 19.46
N ASN A 412 -15.77 1.05 19.23
CA ASN A 412 -15.00 0.18 20.12
C ASN A 412 -13.76 -0.40 19.43
N TYR A 413 -13.17 0.34 18.48
CA TYR A 413 -11.94 -0.06 17.81
C TYR A 413 -10.80 -0.26 18.84
N PRO A 414 -9.88 -1.22 18.65
CA PRO A 414 -8.77 -1.45 19.59
C PRO A 414 -7.80 -0.25 19.69
N LEU A 415 -7.91 0.51 20.77
CA LEU A 415 -7.12 1.72 21.03
C LEU A 415 -6.03 1.52 22.08
N SER A 416 -4.86 2.10 21.83
CA SER A 416 -3.78 2.23 22.80
C SER A 416 -4.11 3.28 23.87
N PRO A 417 -3.62 3.16 25.11
CA PRO A 417 -3.86 4.16 26.17
C PRO A 417 -3.33 5.57 25.84
N ASN A 418 -2.38 5.66 24.90
CA ASN A 418 -1.77 6.89 24.41
C ASN A 418 -2.35 7.34 23.06
N ALA A 419 -3.53 6.85 22.66
CA ALA A 419 -4.21 7.34 21.48
C ALA A 419 -4.45 8.86 21.58
N ARG A 420 -4.41 9.54 20.43
CA ARG A 420 -4.68 10.99 20.37
C ARG A 420 -6.18 11.26 20.38
N GLN A 421 -6.94 10.41 19.69
CA GLN A 421 -8.39 10.46 19.64
C GLN A 421 -8.93 9.11 20.12
N MET A 422 -9.68 9.15 21.22
CA MET A 422 -10.20 7.97 21.91
C MET A 422 -11.64 7.59 21.49
N THR A 423 -12.28 8.41 20.67
CA THR A 423 -13.68 8.30 20.30
C THR A 423 -13.87 8.61 18.83
N LEU A 424 -14.77 7.88 18.18
CA LEU A 424 -15.20 8.16 16.81
C LEU A 424 -15.78 9.58 16.71
N GLY A 425 -15.32 10.36 15.74
CA GLY A 425 -15.74 11.73 15.47
C GLY A 425 -16.96 11.81 14.56
N GLY A 426 -17.02 10.94 13.54
CA GLY A 426 -18.11 10.84 12.58
C GLY A 426 -18.74 9.46 12.47
N ALA A 427 -19.23 9.09 11.28
CA ALA A 427 -19.78 7.75 11.05
C ALA A 427 -18.68 6.71 10.78
N ALA A 428 -17.57 7.14 10.18
CA ALA A 428 -16.32 6.41 10.16
C ALA A 428 -15.16 7.39 10.19
N ASP A 429 -14.10 6.99 10.88
CA ASP A 429 -12.88 7.79 11.02
C ASP A 429 -11.70 6.98 10.48
N GLN A 430 -10.65 7.70 10.06
CA GLN A 430 -9.38 7.06 9.76
C GLN A 430 -8.83 6.42 11.03
N VAL A 431 -8.14 5.31 10.87
CA VAL A 431 -7.41 4.65 11.95
C VAL A 431 -5.96 4.43 11.55
N LEU A 432 -5.09 4.54 12.53
CA LEU A 432 -3.70 4.09 12.45
C LEU A 432 -3.46 3.18 13.63
N THR A 433 -2.98 1.96 13.39
CA THR A 433 -2.55 1.01 14.40
C THR A 433 -1.14 0.53 14.09
N VAL A 434 -0.26 0.56 15.09
CA VAL A 434 1.12 0.07 15.01
C VAL A 434 1.29 -1.01 16.05
N PHE A 435 1.60 -2.22 15.59
CA PHE A 435 1.91 -3.37 16.41
C PHE A 435 3.40 -3.49 16.69
N ASP A 436 3.75 -4.31 17.67
CA ASP A 436 5.09 -4.89 17.71
C ASP A 436 5.39 -5.73 16.45
N GLU A 437 6.66 -6.08 16.29
CA GLU A 437 7.16 -6.86 15.15
C GLU A 437 6.52 -8.25 15.00
N ASN A 438 5.78 -8.76 15.98
CA ASN A 438 5.21 -10.11 15.97
C ASN A 438 3.66 -10.10 16.04
N LEU A 439 3.04 -8.93 15.85
CA LEU A 439 1.59 -8.72 15.93
C LEU A 439 0.98 -9.16 17.28
N ARG A 440 1.72 -9.08 18.39
CA ARG A 440 1.26 -9.56 19.72
C ARG A 440 0.69 -8.46 20.60
N SER A 441 1.13 -7.23 20.40
CA SER A 441 0.67 -6.07 21.16
C SER A 441 0.58 -4.82 20.28
N ILE A 442 -0.39 -3.98 20.57
CA ILE A 442 -0.50 -2.63 19.99
C ILE A 442 0.48 -1.73 20.75
N VAL A 443 1.40 -1.10 20.00
CA VAL A 443 2.33 -0.08 20.49
C VAL A 443 1.69 1.31 20.44
N PHE A 444 0.86 1.55 19.43
CA PHE A 444 0.11 2.78 19.25
C PHE A 444 -1.12 2.49 18.40
N SER A 445 -2.26 3.07 18.75
CA SER A 445 -3.40 3.16 17.85
C SER A 445 -4.28 4.35 18.20
N THR A 446 -4.93 4.94 17.20
CA THR A 446 -5.77 6.13 17.33
C THR A 446 -6.81 6.17 16.22
N TYR A 447 -7.96 6.80 16.49
CA TYR A 447 -8.75 7.41 15.44
C TYR A 447 -8.07 8.71 14.95
N HIS A 448 -8.45 9.18 13.78
CA HIS A 448 -7.99 10.44 13.23
C HIS A 448 -9.02 11.00 12.23
N ALA A 449 -9.84 11.96 12.66
CA ALA A 449 -10.91 12.53 11.83
C ALA A 449 -11.70 13.65 12.52
N GLY A 450 -12.59 14.29 11.75
CA GLY A 450 -13.62 15.21 12.23
C GLY A 450 -14.99 14.54 12.38
N ALA A 451 -16.06 15.31 12.15
CA ALA A 451 -17.44 14.79 12.16
C ALA A 451 -17.90 14.18 10.82
N ALA A 452 -17.01 14.12 9.83
CA ALA A 452 -17.29 13.66 8.47
C ALA A 452 -17.10 12.14 8.36
N VAL A 453 -16.98 11.61 7.13
CA VAL A 453 -16.62 10.21 6.91
C VAL A 453 -15.20 10.20 6.38
N ASP A 454 -14.26 9.87 7.24
CA ASP A 454 -12.86 10.02 6.93
C ASP A 454 -12.21 8.66 6.64
N TYR A 455 -11.50 8.58 5.52
CA TYR A 455 -10.87 7.36 5.02
C TYR A 455 -9.39 7.55 4.77
N ALA A 456 -8.54 6.77 5.43
CA ALA A 456 -7.16 6.59 4.99
C ALA A 456 -7.15 5.83 3.66
N ARG A 457 -6.11 6.05 2.86
CA ARG A 457 -5.89 5.42 1.55
C ARG A 457 -4.53 4.77 1.40
N SER A 458 -3.52 5.30 2.09
CA SER A 458 -2.20 4.71 2.14
C SER A 458 -1.45 5.24 3.37
N SER A 459 -0.38 4.54 3.72
CA SER A 459 0.51 4.92 4.81
C SER A 459 1.91 4.42 4.56
N ALA A 460 2.89 5.21 4.96
CA ALA A 460 4.30 4.88 4.85
C ALA A 460 5.07 5.29 6.11
N ALA A 461 6.26 4.71 6.28
CA ALA A 461 7.17 5.04 7.37
C ALA A 461 8.53 5.50 6.82
N GLY A 462 9.05 6.54 7.45
CA GLY A 462 10.44 6.98 7.34
C GLY A 462 10.92 7.46 8.71
N PRO A 463 11.54 8.64 8.83
CA PRO A 463 11.79 9.29 10.12
C PRO A 463 10.50 9.55 10.93
N THR A 464 9.37 9.67 10.21
CA THR A 464 8.01 9.83 10.75
C THR A 464 7.07 8.81 10.11
N TRP A 465 5.93 8.56 10.75
CA TRP A 465 4.83 7.82 10.14
C TRP A 465 3.90 8.80 9.43
N VAL A 466 3.51 8.47 8.21
CA VAL A 466 2.62 9.30 7.39
C VAL A 466 1.42 8.47 6.97
N VAL A 467 0.23 9.06 7.10
CA VAL A 467 -1.04 8.50 6.62
C VAL A 467 -1.68 9.55 5.73
N VAL A 468 -2.16 9.12 4.56
CA VAL A 468 -2.89 9.98 3.62
C VAL A 468 -4.30 9.45 3.42
N GLY A 469 -5.25 10.35 3.17
CA GLY A 469 -6.65 10.01 3.09
C GLY A 469 -7.51 11.15 2.56
N HIS A 470 -8.82 11.03 2.74
CA HIS A 470 -9.84 12.01 2.36
C HIS A 470 -10.98 12.00 3.38
N THR A 471 -11.79 13.06 3.35
CA THR A 471 -12.89 13.35 4.30
C THR A 471 -14.23 13.52 3.59
#